data_AF-A0A963X6C3-F1
#
_entry.id   AF-A0A963X6C3-F1
#
_cell.length_a   1.000
_cell.length_b   1.000
_cell.length_c   1.000
_cell.angle_alpha   90.00
_cell.angle_beta   90.00
_cell.angle_gamma   90.00
#
_symmetry.space_group_name_H-M   'P 1'
#
loop_
_entity.id
_entity.type
_entity.pdbx_description
1 polymer ?
#
loop_
_entity_poly.entity_id
_entity_poly.type
_entity_poly.pdbx_seq_one_letter_code
_entity_poly.pdbx_strand_id
1 'polypeptide(L)'
;MTRTGLNTLIDGMADGTLVPYLGPGALFDVVDGATGEAMPADSDSLILAMNNGRPMAPKLMYEFPRAAMNQELKRGRTSVTRFLADLYGRPGWRGGALHGWLASVAPPYVIDVNRDLLLQSLYADRPHLLIRGLARLGGTDYRFRIHRWDGDAYHEMVPTAAVPDLPVLFKPLGSPVPDPTFVASDADFVDYITELMGGFAIPGFVKTRRKGRRYVFLGLRLTRDTERMVLSDLIHDAGQPAGHAVIAEPTEKEVRYCARMNIEIVRADMAEVAAALKGHAAPGDVHPGAAPEAAGT
;
A
#
# COMPACT_ATOMS: atom_id res chain seq x y z
N MET A 1 3.67 0.32 -25.97
CA MET A 1 3.97 -0.87 -25.14
C MET A 1 3.00 -1.97 -25.55
N THR A 2 3.40 -3.23 -25.65
CA THR A 2 2.44 -4.30 -26.00
C THR A 2 1.61 -4.64 -24.77
N ARG A 3 0.29 -4.76 -24.94
CA ARG A 3 -0.68 -5.21 -23.92
C ARG A 3 -0.23 -6.49 -23.19
N THR A 4 0.59 -7.30 -23.85
CA THR A 4 1.28 -8.50 -23.36
C THR A 4 2.14 -8.26 -22.10
N GLY A 5 2.82 -7.11 -21.99
CA GLY A 5 3.69 -6.83 -20.84
C GLY A 5 2.92 -6.61 -19.55
N LEU A 6 1.81 -5.86 -19.61
CA LEU A 6 0.97 -5.57 -18.45
C LEU A 6 0.21 -6.82 -17.97
N ASN A 7 -0.32 -7.63 -18.89
CA ASN A 7 -0.97 -8.90 -18.55
C ASN A 7 -0.03 -9.84 -17.78
N THR A 8 1.23 -9.95 -18.20
CA THR A 8 2.23 -10.79 -17.50
C THR A 8 2.43 -10.36 -16.04
N LEU A 9 2.38 -9.05 -15.76
CA LEU A 9 2.48 -8.54 -14.39
C LEU A 9 1.23 -8.84 -13.58
N ILE A 10 0.05 -8.73 -14.21
CA ILE A 10 -1.24 -9.03 -13.58
C ILE A 10 -1.30 -10.52 -13.22
N ASP A 11 -0.97 -11.40 -14.15
CA ASP A 11 -0.91 -12.85 -13.92
C ASP A 11 0.07 -13.19 -12.80
N GLY A 12 1.27 -12.58 -12.81
CA GLY A 12 2.26 -12.81 -11.78
C GLY A 12 1.86 -12.29 -10.39
N MET A 13 1.06 -11.22 -10.32
CA MET A 13 0.46 -10.79 -9.06
C MET A 13 -0.62 -11.76 -8.58
N ALA A 14 -1.45 -12.28 -9.49
CA ALA A 14 -2.52 -13.21 -9.17
C ALA A 14 -2.01 -14.56 -8.66
N ASP A 15 -0.95 -15.11 -9.28
CA ASP A 15 -0.34 -16.39 -8.86
C ASP A 15 0.67 -16.25 -7.70
N GLY A 16 0.98 -15.00 -7.30
CA GLY A 16 1.89 -14.69 -6.20
C GLY A 16 3.39 -14.82 -6.53
N THR A 17 3.75 -14.97 -7.81
CA THR A 17 5.16 -14.89 -8.26
C THR A 17 5.71 -13.47 -8.20
N LEU A 18 4.85 -12.46 -8.31
CA LEU A 18 5.14 -11.04 -8.12
C LEU A 18 4.37 -10.49 -6.91
N VAL A 19 5.07 -9.77 -6.04
CA VAL A 19 4.48 -9.11 -4.86
C VAL A 19 3.96 -7.72 -5.26
N PRO A 20 2.65 -7.43 -5.13
CA PRO A 20 2.12 -6.08 -5.32
C PRO A 20 2.67 -5.13 -4.26
N TYR A 21 3.17 -3.98 -4.70
CA TYR A 21 3.62 -2.88 -3.86
C TYR A 21 2.83 -1.62 -4.22
N LEU A 22 1.93 -1.19 -3.34
CA LEU A 22 1.00 -0.08 -3.59
C LEU A 22 1.55 1.23 -3.02
N GLY A 23 1.69 2.23 -3.88
CA GLY A 23 1.95 3.63 -3.54
C GLY A 23 0.70 4.51 -3.64
N PRO A 24 0.84 5.83 -3.41
CA PRO A 24 -0.30 6.77 -3.41
C PRO A 24 -1.07 6.81 -4.73
N GLY A 25 -0.40 6.64 -5.86
CA GLY A 25 -1.06 6.59 -7.17
C GLY A 25 -1.98 5.37 -7.34
N ALA A 26 -1.89 4.34 -6.50
CA ALA A 26 -2.81 3.20 -6.55
C ALA A 26 -4.25 3.60 -6.18
N LEU A 27 -4.42 4.74 -5.49
CA LEU A 27 -5.71 5.30 -5.08
C LEU A 27 -6.31 6.26 -6.14
N PHE A 28 -5.82 6.26 -7.39
CA PHE A 28 -6.18 7.23 -8.42
C PHE A 28 -7.68 7.33 -8.74
N ASP A 29 -8.43 6.24 -8.60
CA ASP A 29 -9.88 6.15 -8.86
C ASP A 29 -10.70 6.12 -7.56
N VAL A 30 -10.07 6.40 -6.42
CA VAL A 30 -10.72 6.39 -5.11
C VAL A 30 -11.24 7.79 -4.79
N VAL A 31 -12.56 7.89 -4.63
CA VAL A 31 -13.27 9.15 -4.40
C VAL A 31 -14.23 9.06 -3.23
N ASP A 32 -14.53 10.20 -2.63
CA ASP A 32 -15.60 10.31 -1.66
C ASP A 32 -16.94 10.14 -2.39
N GLY A 33 -17.78 9.20 -1.93
CA GLY A 33 -19.04 8.88 -2.58
C GLY A 33 -20.09 9.99 -2.52
N ALA A 34 -19.96 10.96 -1.61
CA ALA A 34 -20.88 12.08 -1.49
C ALA A 34 -20.41 13.31 -2.29
N THR A 35 -19.11 13.61 -2.27
CA THR A 35 -18.56 14.82 -2.91
C THR A 35 -17.91 14.57 -4.26
N GLY A 36 -17.51 13.33 -4.56
CA GLY A 36 -16.70 12.99 -5.73
C GLY A 36 -15.25 13.44 -5.64
N GLU A 37 -14.82 14.01 -4.51
CA GLU A 37 -13.44 14.44 -4.31
C GLU A 37 -12.49 13.25 -4.19
N ALA A 38 -11.33 13.33 -4.84
CA ALA A 38 -10.31 12.29 -4.76
C ALA A 38 -9.77 12.13 -3.33
N MET A 39 -9.46 10.89 -2.94
CA MET A 39 -8.81 10.62 -1.67
C MET A 39 -7.42 11.27 -1.62
N PRO A 40 -7.14 12.13 -0.62
CA PRO A 40 -5.78 12.63 -0.40
C PRO A 40 -4.82 11.48 -0.07
N ALA A 41 -3.75 11.35 -0.84
CA ALA A 41 -2.82 10.23 -0.75
C ALA A 41 -1.38 10.64 -1.05
N ASP A 42 -1.17 11.44 -2.09
CA ASP A 42 0.13 12.02 -2.38
C ASP A 42 0.52 13.13 -1.39
N SER A 43 1.77 13.61 -1.48
CA SER A 43 2.26 14.64 -0.57
C SER A 43 1.43 15.92 -0.61
N ASP A 44 1.12 16.44 -1.79
CA ASP A 44 0.52 17.76 -1.91
C ASP A 44 -0.94 17.74 -1.43
N SER A 45 -1.71 16.74 -1.87
CA SER A 45 -3.11 16.54 -1.46
C SER A 45 -3.22 16.34 0.06
N LEU A 46 -2.32 15.56 0.67
CA LEU A 46 -2.31 15.37 2.13
C LEU A 46 -1.98 16.66 2.88
N ILE A 47 -1.04 17.47 2.38
CA ILE A 47 -0.69 18.74 3.01
C ILE A 47 -1.87 19.71 2.94
N LEU A 48 -2.54 19.79 1.79
CA LEU A 48 -3.73 20.61 1.61
C LEU A 48 -4.85 20.14 2.54
N ALA A 49 -5.15 18.83 2.58
CA ALA A 49 -6.17 18.27 3.45
C ALA A 49 -5.88 18.56 4.94
N MET A 50 -4.64 18.38 5.38
CA MET A 50 -4.22 18.66 6.76
C MET A 50 -4.26 20.15 7.12
N ASN A 51 -4.20 21.02 6.11
CA ASN A 51 -4.21 22.47 6.26
C ASN A 51 -5.50 23.12 5.70
N ASN A 52 -6.63 22.40 5.78
CA ASN A 52 -7.96 22.89 5.43
C ASN A 52 -8.07 23.44 3.99
N GLY A 53 -7.49 22.73 3.02
CA GLY A 53 -7.47 23.07 1.61
C GLY A 53 -6.52 24.21 1.24
N ARG A 54 -5.76 24.75 2.20
CA ARG A 54 -4.84 25.87 1.96
C ARG A 54 -3.40 25.39 1.85
N PRO A 55 -2.60 25.92 0.91
CA PRO A 55 -1.18 25.60 0.86
C PRO A 55 -0.46 26.10 2.12
N MET A 56 0.56 25.35 2.56
CA MET A 56 1.51 25.80 3.58
C MET A 56 2.63 26.63 2.91
N ALA A 57 3.56 27.15 3.72
CA ALA A 57 4.76 27.81 3.18
C ALA A 57 5.53 26.86 2.23
N PRO A 58 6.20 27.37 1.16
CA PRO A 58 6.84 26.53 0.14
C PRO A 58 7.78 25.44 0.69
N LYS A 59 8.52 25.74 1.76
CA LYS A 59 9.40 24.77 2.43
C LYS A 59 8.65 23.55 2.99
N LEU A 60 7.42 23.76 3.49
CA LEU A 60 6.57 22.73 4.08
C LEU A 60 5.76 21.98 3.02
N MET A 61 5.52 22.59 1.85
CA MET A 61 4.91 21.92 0.68
C MET A 61 5.85 20.92 -0.01
N TYR A 62 7.10 20.78 0.43
CA TYR A 62 8.07 19.91 -0.23
C TYR A 62 7.71 18.42 -0.19
N GLU A 63 7.20 17.95 0.96
CA GLU A 63 6.77 16.57 1.19
C GLU A 63 5.89 16.52 2.45
N PHE A 64 4.91 15.62 2.48
CA PHE A 64 3.98 15.49 3.61
C PHE A 64 4.66 15.32 4.98
N PRO A 65 5.75 14.52 5.14
CA PRO A 65 6.36 14.32 6.45
C PRO A 65 6.87 15.59 7.12
N ARG A 66 7.33 16.54 6.33
CA ARG A 66 7.76 17.85 6.82
C ARG A 66 6.59 18.70 7.30
N ALA A 67 5.48 18.70 6.57
CA ALA A 67 4.26 19.37 6.99
C ALA A 67 3.68 18.73 8.26
N ALA A 68 3.68 17.40 8.33
CA ALA A 68 3.23 16.64 9.48
C ALA A 68 4.10 16.95 10.71
N MET A 69 5.42 17.04 10.55
CA MET A 69 6.33 17.48 11.61
C MET A 69 6.00 18.91 12.09
N ASN A 70 5.69 19.83 11.18
CA ASN A 70 5.28 21.18 11.57
C ASN A 70 3.98 21.20 12.38
N GLN A 71 2.99 20.40 11.99
CA GLN A 71 1.72 20.29 12.72
C GLN A 71 1.93 19.61 14.08
N GLU A 72 2.75 18.56 14.12
CA GLU A 72 3.10 17.86 15.35
C GLU A 72 3.80 18.78 16.35
N LEU A 73 4.77 19.58 15.92
CA LEU A 73 5.45 20.56 16.79
C LEU A 73 4.52 21.66 17.31
N LYS A 74 3.50 22.05 16.54
CA LYS A 74 2.56 23.13 16.90
C LYS A 74 1.37 22.67 17.73
N ARG A 75 0.83 21.49 17.45
CA ARG A 75 -0.45 21.00 17.96
C ARG A 75 -0.34 19.63 18.64
N GLY A 76 0.86 19.09 18.74
CA GLY A 76 1.14 17.77 19.29
C GLY A 76 0.81 16.63 18.32
N ARG A 77 1.37 15.46 18.66
CA ARG A 77 1.21 14.20 17.92
C ARG A 77 -0.24 13.83 17.66
N THR A 78 -1.09 13.99 18.67
CA THR A 78 -2.52 13.66 18.61
C THR A 78 -3.24 14.39 17.47
N SER A 79 -2.80 15.60 17.10
CA SER A 79 -3.39 16.34 15.97
C SER A 79 -3.15 15.63 14.64
N VAL A 80 -1.95 15.11 14.41
CA VAL A 80 -1.59 14.40 13.16
C VAL A 80 -2.26 13.03 13.13
N THR A 81 -2.22 12.30 14.26
CA THR A 81 -2.89 11.00 14.39
C THR A 81 -4.39 11.12 14.13
N ARG A 82 -5.07 12.08 14.76
CA ARG A 82 -6.49 12.31 14.54
C ARG A 82 -6.79 12.70 13.11
N PHE A 83 -6.02 13.61 12.50
CA PHE A 83 -6.19 13.98 11.10
C PHE A 83 -6.17 12.75 10.17
N LEU A 84 -5.17 11.88 10.30
CA LEU A 84 -5.04 10.68 9.47
C LEU A 84 -6.13 9.64 9.79
N ALA A 85 -6.46 9.45 11.07
CA ALA A 85 -7.53 8.54 11.48
C ALA A 85 -8.90 9.00 10.97
N ASP A 86 -9.22 10.29 11.04
CA ASP A 86 -10.47 10.84 10.56
C ASP A 86 -10.55 10.79 9.03
N LEU A 87 -9.45 11.13 8.33
CA LEU A 87 -9.40 11.11 6.86
C LEU A 87 -9.62 9.70 6.30
N TYR A 88 -8.91 8.73 6.84
CA TYR A 88 -8.85 7.37 6.29
C TYR A 88 -9.81 6.39 6.96
N GLY A 89 -10.23 6.66 8.20
CA GLY A 89 -11.15 5.83 8.96
C GLY A 89 -12.63 6.15 8.72
N ARG A 90 -12.94 7.28 8.08
CA ARG A 90 -14.33 7.62 7.75
C ARG A 90 -14.89 6.68 6.67
N PRO A 91 -16.17 6.30 6.78
CA PRO A 91 -16.85 5.60 5.70
C PRO A 91 -17.08 6.53 4.51
N GLY A 92 -17.33 5.95 3.33
CA GLY A 92 -17.79 6.70 2.16
C GLY A 92 -16.80 6.74 0.99
N TRP A 93 -15.54 6.33 1.19
CA TRP A 93 -14.60 6.11 0.10
C TRP A 93 -15.11 4.99 -0.83
N ARG A 94 -15.13 5.25 -2.14
CA ARG A 94 -15.57 4.34 -3.20
C ARG A 94 -14.55 4.31 -4.33
N GLY A 95 -14.65 3.31 -5.21
CA GLY A 95 -13.69 3.09 -6.30
C GLY A 95 -12.66 2.02 -5.93
N GLY A 96 -11.43 2.18 -6.42
CA GLY A 96 -10.35 1.24 -6.13
C GLY A 96 -10.43 -0.05 -6.94
N ALA A 97 -10.50 0.06 -8.27
CA ALA A 97 -10.54 -1.12 -9.15
C ALA A 97 -9.37 -2.09 -8.88
N LEU A 98 -8.17 -1.56 -8.66
CA LEU A 98 -7.00 -2.35 -8.27
C LEU A 98 -7.19 -3.06 -6.93
N HIS A 99 -7.74 -2.37 -5.93
CA HIS A 99 -7.93 -2.92 -4.58
C HIS A 99 -8.97 -4.03 -4.58
N GLY A 100 -10.09 -3.84 -5.28
CA GLY A 100 -11.12 -4.86 -5.47
C GLY A 100 -10.56 -6.11 -6.19
N TRP A 101 -9.77 -5.90 -7.24
CA TRP A 101 -9.13 -7.00 -7.94
C TRP A 101 -8.10 -7.75 -7.07
N LEU A 102 -7.20 -7.04 -6.38
CA LEU A 102 -6.24 -7.65 -5.45
C LEU A 102 -6.93 -8.42 -4.34
N ALA A 103 -8.07 -7.92 -3.85
CA ALA A 103 -8.89 -8.66 -2.91
C ALA A 103 -9.42 -9.95 -3.55
N SER A 104 -9.92 -9.93 -4.79
CA SER A 104 -10.47 -11.12 -5.46
C SER A 104 -9.43 -12.22 -5.72
N VAL A 105 -8.19 -11.87 -6.08
CA VAL A 105 -7.11 -12.85 -6.32
C VAL A 105 -6.33 -13.23 -5.07
N ALA A 106 -6.50 -12.48 -3.97
CA ALA A 106 -5.92 -12.72 -2.65
C ALA A 106 -4.44 -13.13 -2.69
N PRO A 107 -3.55 -12.28 -3.25
CA PRO A 107 -2.14 -12.61 -3.37
C PRO A 107 -1.56 -12.92 -1.99
N PRO A 108 -0.61 -13.85 -1.89
CA PRO A 108 -0.14 -14.32 -0.60
C PRO A 108 0.56 -13.23 0.25
N TYR A 109 1.06 -12.16 -0.40
CA TYR A 109 1.72 -11.04 0.25
C TYR A 109 1.52 -9.75 -0.54
N VAL A 110 1.06 -8.69 0.13
CA VAL A 110 0.94 -7.33 -0.41
C VAL A 110 1.65 -6.36 0.51
N ILE A 111 2.40 -5.43 -0.09
CA ILE A 111 2.92 -4.25 0.60
C ILE A 111 2.08 -3.06 0.17
N ASP A 112 1.52 -2.32 1.12
CA ASP A 112 0.70 -1.14 0.85
C ASP A 112 1.17 0.01 1.72
N VAL A 113 1.89 0.97 1.12
CA VAL A 113 2.43 2.11 1.88
C VAL A 113 1.39 3.20 2.12
N ASN A 114 0.17 3.04 1.61
CA ASN A 114 -0.91 3.96 1.91
C ASN A 114 -1.45 3.73 3.33
N ARG A 115 -2.03 4.77 3.93
CA ARG A 115 -2.57 4.71 5.29
C ARG A 115 -4.09 4.49 5.32
N ASP A 116 -4.71 4.35 4.16
CA ASP A 116 -6.15 4.12 4.02
C ASP A 116 -6.56 2.69 4.45
N LEU A 117 -7.87 2.47 4.49
CA LEU A 117 -8.47 1.20 4.86
C LEU A 117 -9.03 0.40 3.69
N LEU A 118 -8.87 0.84 2.44
CA LEU A 118 -9.61 0.27 1.31
C LEU A 118 -9.28 -1.21 1.12
N LEU A 119 -8.00 -1.56 0.92
CA LEU A 119 -7.59 -2.97 0.80
C LEU A 119 -7.82 -3.74 2.11
N GLN A 120 -7.52 -3.10 3.24
CA GLN A 120 -7.64 -3.72 4.56
C GLN A 120 -9.08 -4.12 4.87
N SER A 121 -10.06 -3.32 4.45
CA SER A 121 -11.49 -3.61 4.64
C SER A 121 -11.96 -4.70 3.68
N LEU A 122 -11.46 -4.69 2.44
CA LEU A 122 -11.76 -5.74 1.45
C LEU A 122 -11.19 -7.11 1.83
N TYR A 123 -10.18 -7.16 2.71
CA TYR A 123 -9.61 -8.42 3.23
C TYR A 123 -10.40 -9.01 4.40
N ALA A 124 -11.46 -8.35 4.88
CA ALA A 124 -12.24 -8.81 6.04
C ALA A 124 -13.04 -10.11 5.77
N ASP A 125 -13.19 -10.54 4.53
CA ASP A 125 -13.87 -11.78 4.14
C ASP A 125 -12.99 -13.04 4.31
N ARG A 126 -11.72 -12.90 4.68
CA ARG A 126 -10.77 -14.02 4.82
C ARG A 126 -9.84 -13.84 6.02
N PRO A 127 -9.44 -14.93 6.70
CA PRO A 127 -8.34 -14.88 7.65
C PRO A 127 -7.06 -14.37 6.99
N HIS A 128 -6.41 -13.39 7.62
CA HIS A 128 -5.17 -12.82 7.12
C HIS A 128 -4.34 -12.23 8.26
N LEU A 129 -3.07 -11.94 7.97
CA LEU A 129 -2.18 -11.19 8.85
C LEU A 129 -2.09 -9.75 8.38
N LEU A 130 -2.36 -8.81 9.28
CA LEU A 130 -2.14 -7.39 9.11
C LEU A 130 -0.88 -6.99 9.87
N ILE A 131 0.12 -6.49 9.16
CA ILE A 131 1.34 -5.95 9.74
C ILE A 131 1.30 -4.44 9.57
N ARG A 132 1.47 -3.68 10.66
CA ARG A 132 1.45 -2.21 10.62
C ARG A 132 2.71 -1.65 11.24
N GLY A 133 3.38 -0.74 10.54
CA GLY A 133 4.57 -0.07 11.08
C GLY A 133 4.23 0.96 12.14
N LEU A 134 5.17 1.17 13.06
CA LEU A 134 5.05 2.06 14.21
C LEU A 134 6.20 3.05 14.22
N ALA A 135 5.90 4.33 14.43
CA ALA A 135 6.93 5.35 14.54
C ALA A 135 7.64 5.38 15.90
N ARG A 136 7.02 4.90 16.98
CA ARG A 136 7.56 4.97 18.36
C ARG A 136 7.40 3.65 19.06
N LEU A 137 8.34 3.33 19.97
CA LEU A 137 8.25 2.15 20.82
C LEU A 137 7.05 2.30 21.75
N GLY A 138 6.00 1.55 21.48
CA GLY A 138 4.77 1.50 22.27
C GLY A 138 4.79 0.33 23.27
N GLY A 139 5.92 0.09 23.92
CA GLY A 139 6.13 -1.06 24.82
C GLY A 139 6.61 -2.35 24.14
N THR A 140 6.99 -2.28 22.86
CA THR A 140 7.56 -3.40 22.09
C THR A 140 8.95 -3.06 21.60
N ASP A 141 9.85 -4.04 21.48
CA ASP A 141 11.19 -3.87 20.89
C ASP A 141 11.15 -3.72 19.35
N TYR A 142 9.98 -3.89 18.74
CA TYR A 142 9.78 -3.85 17.29
C TYR A 142 9.06 -2.57 16.85
N ARG A 143 9.36 -2.12 15.62
CA ARG A 143 8.63 -1.02 14.96
C ARG A 143 7.46 -1.50 14.11
N PHE A 144 6.80 -2.56 14.56
CA PHE A 144 5.58 -3.06 13.92
C PHE A 144 4.66 -3.71 14.94
N ARG A 145 3.37 -3.78 14.63
CA ARG A 145 2.41 -4.72 15.26
C ARG A 145 1.91 -5.72 14.24
N ILE A 146 1.64 -6.93 14.70
CA ILE A 146 1.03 -7.99 13.91
C ILE A 146 -0.34 -8.26 14.49
N HIS A 147 -1.36 -8.27 13.64
CA HIS A 147 -2.70 -8.67 13.99
C HIS A 147 -3.14 -9.81 13.08
N ARG A 148 -3.82 -10.80 13.65
CA ARG A 148 -4.56 -11.79 12.87
C ARG A 148 -6.02 -11.39 12.84
N TRP A 149 -6.57 -11.31 11.63
CA TRP A 149 -8.01 -11.32 11.42
C TRP A 149 -8.51 -12.76 11.46
N ASP A 150 -9.51 -13.06 12.30
CA ASP A 150 -10.09 -14.39 12.43
C ASP A 150 -11.44 -14.58 11.71
N GLY A 151 -11.92 -13.53 11.03
CA GLY A 151 -13.24 -13.47 10.42
C GLY A 151 -14.19 -12.50 11.11
N ASP A 152 -13.87 -12.05 12.32
CA ASP A 152 -14.72 -11.15 13.11
C ASP A 152 -13.93 -9.97 13.71
N ALA A 153 -12.73 -10.23 14.23
CA ALA A 153 -11.92 -9.21 14.88
C ALA A 153 -10.41 -9.37 14.60
N TYR A 154 -9.69 -8.26 14.75
CA TYR A 154 -8.24 -8.28 14.79
C TYR A 154 -7.74 -8.60 16.20
N HIS A 155 -6.90 -9.63 16.29
CA HIS A 155 -6.21 -10.01 17.53
C HIS A 155 -4.71 -9.74 17.38
N GLU A 156 -4.17 -8.90 18.26
CA GLU A 156 -2.73 -8.64 18.29
C GLU A 156 -1.95 -9.92 18.66
N MET A 157 -0.80 -10.11 18.02
CA MET A 157 0.06 -11.27 18.26
C MET A 157 1.54 -10.92 18.19
N VAL A 158 2.33 -11.71 18.91
CA VAL A 158 3.80 -11.65 18.85
C VAL A 158 4.33 -12.33 17.59
N PRO A 159 5.52 -11.94 17.08
CA PRO A 159 6.09 -12.52 15.86
C PRO A 159 6.22 -14.04 15.85
N THR A 160 6.48 -14.65 17.00
CA THR A 160 6.65 -16.10 17.15
C THR A 160 5.34 -16.89 17.03
N ALA A 161 4.18 -16.22 17.14
CA ALA A 161 2.85 -16.82 17.01
C ALA A 161 2.24 -16.63 15.60
N ALA A 162 2.95 -15.98 14.67
CA ALA A 162 2.46 -15.75 13.32
C ALA A 162 2.28 -17.06 12.55
N VAL A 163 1.13 -17.21 11.89
CA VAL A 163 0.82 -18.36 11.02
C VAL A 163 1.32 -18.02 9.60
N PRO A 164 2.45 -18.57 9.13
CA PRO A 164 3.14 -18.05 7.94
C PRO A 164 2.36 -18.20 6.63
N ASP A 165 1.43 -19.14 6.58
CA ASP A 165 0.67 -19.49 5.37
C ASP A 165 -0.53 -18.57 5.11
N LEU A 166 -0.95 -17.78 6.09
CA LEU A 166 -2.00 -16.79 5.88
C LEU A 166 -1.54 -15.69 4.90
N PRO A 167 -2.47 -15.12 4.09
CA PRO A 167 -2.18 -13.91 3.33
C PRO A 167 -1.68 -12.80 4.25
N VAL A 168 -0.68 -12.05 3.80
CA VAL A 168 -0.09 -10.95 4.56
C VAL A 168 -0.39 -9.62 3.87
N LEU A 169 -1.08 -8.73 4.57
CA LEU A 169 -1.19 -7.32 4.21
C LEU A 169 -0.22 -6.52 5.09
N PHE A 170 0.87 -6.04 4.50
CA PHE A 170 1.85 -5.21 5.20
C PHE A 170 1.64 -3.73 4.87
N LYS A 171 1.20 -2.97 5.87
CA LYS A 171 1.05 -1.51 5.83
C LYS A 171 2.17 -0.82 6.63
N PRO A 172 3.38 -0.65 6.06
CA PRO A 172 4.55 -0.15 6.79
C PRO A 172 4.38 1.28 7.34
N LEU A 173 3.50 2.09 6.74
CA LEU A 173 3.23 3.45 7.25
C LEU A 173 2.05 3.52 8.23
N GLY A 174 1.48 2.36 8.56
CA GLY A 174 0.37 2.19 9.49
C GLY A 174 -1.01 2.41 8.87
N SER A 175 -2.06 2.26 9.68
CA SER A 175 -3.46 2.46 9.28
C SER A 175 -4.34 2.76 10.51
N PRO A 176 -5.59 3.25 10.31
CA PRO A 176 -6.50 3.58 11.40
C PRO A 176 -6.94 2.42 12.31
N VAL A 177 -7.05 1.19 11.81
CA VAL A 177 -7.59 0.05 12.56
C VAL A 177 -6.63 -1.14 12.63
N PRO A 178 -6.69 -1.95 13.71
CA PRO A 178 -7.62 -1.88 14.84
C PRO A 178 -7.47 -0.68 15.79
N ASP A 179 -6.27 -0.14 15.92
CA ASP A 179 -5.99 1.09 16.68
C ASP A 179 -5.09 2.03 15.87
N PRO A 180 -5.28 3.37 15.87
CA PRO A 180 -4.56 4.23 14.93
C PRO A 180 -3.04 4.27 15.17
N THR A 181 -2.28 3.81 14.18
CA THR A 181 -0.81 3.86 14.19
C THR A 181 -0.32 4.47 12.89
N PHE A 182 0.62 5.42 12.95
CA PHE A 182 1.14 6.08 11.75
C PHE A 182 2.63 6.42 11.84
N VAL A 183 3.36 6.14 10.76
CA VAL A 183 4.63 6.78 10.43
C VAL A 183 4.28 7.95 9.52
N ALA A 184 4.40 9.19 10.01
CA ALA A 184 3.85 10.36 9.32
C ALA A 184 4.83 11.53 9.25
N SER A 185 5.50 11.91 10.33
CA SER A 185 6.36 13.09 10.39
C SER A 185 7.82 12.78 10.02
N ASP A 186 8.62 13.81 9.69
CA ASP A 186 10.07 13.66 9.43
C ASP A 186 10.76 12.86 10.56
N ALA A 187 10.43 13.14 11.83
CA ALA A 187 10.99 12.43 12.97
C ALA A 187 10.60 10.93 12.96
N ASP A 188 9.36 10.62 12.59
CA ASP A 188 8.91 9.23 12.48
C ASP A 188 9.68 8.47 11.41
N PHE A 189 9.92 9.08 10.25
CA PHE A 189 10.64 8.43 9.17
C PHE A 189 12.11 8.21 9.52
N VAL A 190 12.75 9.16 10.21
CA VAL A 190 14.12 8.97 10.71
C VAL A 190 14.19 7.75 11.63
N ASP A 191 13.30 7.66 12.61
CA ASP A 191 13.25 6.52 13.53
C ASP A 191 12.91 5.22 12.81
N TYR A 192 11.85 5.23 11.99
CA TYR A 192 11.35 4.04 11.32
C TYR A 192 12.35 3.48 10.30
N ILE A 193 13.00 4.34 9.51
CA ILE A 193 14.02 3.92 8.54
C ILE A 193 15.25 3.37 9.25
N THR A 194 15.69 3.99 10.35
CA THR A 194 16.81 3.47 11.16
C THR A 194 16.56 2.02 11.60
N GLU A 195 15.31 1.72 11.96
CA GLU A 195 14.89 0.41 12.46
C GLU A 195 14.58 -0.57 11.31
N LEU A 196 14.20 -0.08 10.14
CA LEU A 196 14.15 -0.85 8.90
C LEU A 196 15.56 -1.34 8.52
N MET A 197 16.56 -0.45 8.56
CA MET A 197 17.96 -0.77 8.29
C MET A 197 18.52 -1.78 9.31
N GLY A 198 18.17 -1.64 10.60
CA GLY A 198 18.49 -2.62 11.64
C GLY A 198 17.68 -3.92 11.56
N GLY A 199 16.63 -3.96 10.74
CA GLY A 199 15.72 -5.08 10.59
C GLY A 199 14.69 -5.24 11.73
N PHE A 200 14.53 -4.28 12.62
CA PHE A 200 13.55 -4.31 13.71
C PHE A 200 12.15 -3.82 13.30
N ALA A 201 12.02 -3.30 12.08
CA ALA A 201 10.74 -2.84 11.52
C ALA A 201 10.05 -3.86 10.57
N ILE A 202 10.61 -5.07 10.42
CA ILE A 202 10.05 -6.14 9.57
C ILE A 202 10.04 -7.46 10.34
N PRO A 203 8.90 -8.17 10.44
CA PRO A 203 8.84 -9.47 11.11
C PRO A 203 9.78 -10.51 10.48
N GLY A 204 10.35 -11.40 11.31
CA GLY A 204 11.29 -12.42 10.84
C GLY A 204 10.74 -13.31 9.72
N PHE A 205 9.48 -13.75 9.81
CA PHE A 205 8.86 -14.57 8.76
C PHE A 205 8.69 -13.80 7.44
N VAL A 206 8.46 -12.49 7.48
CA VAL A 206 8.42 -11.64 6.28
C VAL A 206 9.81 -11.50 5.67
N LYS A 207 10.86 -11.35 6.49
CA LYS A 207 12.25 -11.33 6.00
C LYS A 207 12.62 -12.62 5.28
N THR A 208 12.14 -13.76 5.75
CA THR A 208 12.32 -15.05 5.05
C THR A 208 11.52 -15.08 3.76
N ARG A 209 10.25 -14.66 3.81
CA ARG A 209 9.32 -14.68 2.66
C ARG A 209 9.75 -13.80 1.50
N ARG A 210 10.37 -12.64 1.76
CA ARG A 210 10.75 -11.64 0.75
C ARG A 210 11.98 -12.03 -0.07
N LYS A 211 12.80 -12.97 0.40
CA LYS A 211 14.03 -13.39 -0.30
C LYS A 211 13.71 -13.94 -1.68
N GLY A 212 14.42 -13.45 -2.69
CA GLY A 212 14.24 -13.82 -4.09
C GLY A 212 12.90 -13.39 -4.71
N ARG A 213 12.01 -12.72 -3.95
CA ARG A 213 10.74 -12.23 -4.50
C ARG A 213 10.97 -11.06 -5.43
N ARG A 214 10.12 -10.97 -6.43
CA ARG A 214 10.06 -9.85 -7.37
C ARG A 214 8.79 -9.05 -7.12
N TYR A 215 8.79 -7.77 -7.47
CA TYR A 215 7.72 -6.84 -7.09
C TYR A 215 7.07 -6.17 -8.30
N VAL A 216 5.83 -5.71 -8.14
CA VAL A 216 5.19 -4.74 -9.06
C VAL A 216 4.89 -3.47 -8.27
N PHE A 217 5.58 -2.38 -8.60
CA PHE A 217 5.39 -1.08 -7.96
C PHE A 217 4.29 -0.31 -8.70
N LEU A 218 3.18 -0.11 -8.00
CA LEU A 218 1.93 0.44 -8.54
C LEU A 218 1.68 1.81 -7.89
N GLY A 219 1.65 2.87 -8.71
CA GLY A 219 1.37 4.23 -8.22
C GLY A 219 2.51 4.86 -7.41
N LEU A 220 3.76 4.45 -7.64
CA LEU A 220 4.95 5.04 -7.03
C LEU A 220 5.71 5.90 -8.03
N ARG A 221 6.03 7.14 -7.63
CA ARG A 221 6.84 8.05 -8.46
C ARG A 221 8.34 7.94 -8.17
N LEU A 222 8.77 7.40 -7.04
CA LEU A 222 10.19 7.20 -6.70
C LEU A 222 11.04 8.48 -6.81
N THR A 223 10.39 9.65 -6.62
CA THR A 223 11.03 10.97 -6.75
C THR A 223 11.52 11.50 -5.40
N ARG A 224 10.99 10.98 -4.29
CA ARG A 224 11.34 11.42 -2.93
C ARG A 224 12.31 10.47 -2.26
N ASP A 225 13.13 11.00 -1.37
CA ASP A 225 14.18 10.19 -0.73
C ASP A 225 13.60 9.21 0.28
N THR A 226 12.70 9.70 1.12
CA THR A 226 11.94 8.93 2.12
C THR A 226 11.29 7.69 1.50
N GLU A 227 10.55 7.88 0.40
CA GLU A 227 9.89 6.79 -0.33
C GLU A 227 10.91 5.75 -0.84
N ARG A 228 12.04 6.21 -1.39
CA ARG A 228 13.10 5.34 -1.92
C ARG A 228 13.84 4.57 -0.84
N MET A 229 14.05 5.16 0.34
CA MET A 229 14.69 4.51 1.49
C MET A 229 13.79 3.39 2.04
N VAL A 230 12.52 3.72 2.32
CA VAL A 230 11.53 2.72 2.76
C VAL A 230 11.42 1.57 1.75
N LEU A 231 11.31 1.88 0.46
CA LEU A 231 11.26 0.84 -0.58
C LEU A 231 12.50 -0.06 -0.53
N SER A 232 13.71 0.51 -0.53
CA SER A 232 14.94 -0.29 -0.58
C SER A 232 15.10 -1.23 0.61
N ASP A 233 14.71 -0.80 1.81
CA ASP A 233 14.77 -1.66 2.99
C ASP A 233 13.69 -2.75 2.97
N LEU A 234 12.48 -2.45 2.46
CA LEU A 234 11.40 -3.43 2.37
C LEU A 234 11.70 -4.55 1.36
N ILE A 235 12.29 -4.20 0.21
CA ILE A 235 12.61 -5.16 -0.87
C ILE A 235 14.02 -5.78 -0.75
N HIS A 236 14.70 -5.63 0.38
CA HIS A 236 16.02 -6.24 0.58
C HIS A 236 16.00 -7.75 0.29
N ASP A 237 17.06 -8.25 -0.34
CA ASP A 237 17.19 -9.60 -0.92
C ASP A 237 16.15 -9.93 -2.02
N ALA A 238 15.62 -8.92 -2.72
CA ALA A 238 14.78 -9.15 -3.89
C ALA A 238 15.46 -10.02 -4.96
N GLY A 239 14.63 -10.66 -5.79
CA GLY A 239 15.07 -11.37 -6.99
C GLY A 239 15.81 -10.46 -7.97
N GLN A 240 16.36 -11.06 -9.02
CA GLN A 240 17.09 -10.33 -10.06
C GLN A 240 16.43 -10.64 -11.42
N PRO A 241 15.73 -9.68 -12.04
CA PRO A 241 15.54 -8.29 -11.60
C PRO A 241 14.59 -8.16 -10.40
N ALA A 242 14.72 -7.07 -9.64
CA ALA A 242 13.97 -6.83 -8.41
C ALA A 242 12.47 -6.68 -8.65
N GLY A 243 12.05 -6.19 -9.82
CA GLY A 243 10.64 -6.06 -10.14
C GLY A 243 10.39 -5.10 -11.29
N HIS A 244 9.16 -4.62 -11.36
CA HIS A 244 8.70 -3.71 -12.41
C HIS A 244 7.96 -2.51 -11.80
N ALA A 245 8.28 -1.29 -12.24
CA ALA A 245 7.60 -0.07 -11.83
C ALA A 245 6.68 0.44 -12.96
N VAL A 246 5.39 0.61 -12.64
CA VAL A 246 4.41 1.14 -13.58
C VAL A 246 4.45 2.66 -13.55
N ILE A 247 5.08 3.26 -14.57
CA ILE A 247 5.29 4.70 -14.70
C ILE A 247 5.17 5.07 -16.18
N ALA A 248 4.08 5.75 -16.57
CA ALA A 248 3.81 6.13 -17.96
C ALA A 248 4.95 6.98 -18.57
N GLU A 249 5.33 8.03 -17.84
CA GLU A 249 6.30 9.04 -18.26
C GLU A 249 7.37 9.23 -17.17
N PRO A 250 8.35 8.32 -17.05
CA PRO A 250 9.40 8.42 -16.05
C PRO A 250 10.34 9.59 -16.39
N THR A 251 10.64 10.38 -15.37
CA THR A 251 11.73 11.37 -15.37
C THR A 251 13.08 10.67 -15.39
N GLU A 252 14.15 11.42 -15.71
CA GLU A 252 15.52 10.91 -15.62
C GLU A 252 15.88 10.40 -14.21
N LYS A 253 15.28 11.00 -13.17
CA LYS A 253 15.50 10.59 -11.79
C LYS A 253 14.88 9.21 -11.52
N GLU A 254 13.66 8.99 -12.00
CA GLU A 254 12.97 7.70 -11.93
C GLU A 254 13.74 6.63 -12.69
N VAL A 255 14.16 6.90 -13.93
CA VAL A 255 14.97 5.97 -14.75
C VAL A 255 16.25 5.56 -14.03
N ARG A 256 17.00 6.54 -13.50
CA ARG A 256 18.28 6.29 -12.81
C ARG A 256 18.09 5.48 -11.53
N TYR A 257 17.05 5.77 -10.76
CA TYR A 257 16.76 5.03 -9.53
C TYR A 257 16.33 3.59 -9.84
N CYS A 258 15.41 3.39 -10.78
CA CYS A 258 14.95 2.06 -11.17
C CYS A 258 16.10 1.20 -11.69
N ALA A 259 16.95 1.74 -12.56
CA ALA A 259 18.15 1.04 -13.04
C ALA A 259 19.10 0.64 -11.89
N ARG A 260 19.35 1.54 -10.93
CA ARG A 260 20.19 1.25 -9.75
C ARG A 260 19.61 0.13 -8.87
N MET A 261 18.29 0.06 -8.77
CA MET A 261 17.60 -0.95 -7.96
C MET A 261 17.28 -2.23 -8.74
N ASN A 262 17.74 -2.35 -9.99
CA ASN A 262 17.37 -3.43 -10.91
C ASN A 262 15.84 -3.60 -11.05
N ILE A 263 15.13 -2.48 -11.17
CA ILE A 263 13.69 -2.41 -11.39
C ILE A 263 13.45 -2.00 -12.85
N GLU A 264 12.66 -2.78 -13.57
CA GLU A 264 12.30 -2.50 -14.95
C GLU A 264 11.13 -1.51 -15.02
N ILE A 265 11.18 -0.51 -15.90
CA ILE A 265 10.08 0.45 -16.04
C ILE A 265 9.09 -0.04 -17.09
N VAL A 266 7.82 -0.03 -16.69
CA VAL A 266 6.67 -0.37 -17.51
C VAL A 266 5.91 0.93 -17.78
N ARG A 267 5.94 1.38 -19.03
CA ARG A 267 5.29 2.62 -19.48
C ARG A 267 3.79 2.43 -19.64
N ALA A 268 3.09 2.47 -18.51
CA ALA A 268 1.65 2.54 -18.40
C ALA A 268 1.24 3.40 -17.21
N ASP A 269 0.02 3.90 -17.21
CA ASP A 269 -0.59 4.54 -16.03
C ASP A 269 -1.54 3.58 -15.27
N MET A 270 -2.04 4.04 -14.12
CA MET A 270 -2.93 3.24 -13.29
C MET A 270 -4.33 3.02 -13.88
N ALA A 271 -4.77 3.88 -14.80
CA ALA A 271 -6.02 3.69 -15.52
C ALA A 271 -5.88 2.57 -16.57
N GLU A 272 -4.74 2.49 -17.26
CA GLU A 272 -4.39 1.37 -18.14
C GLU A 272 -4.28 0.06 -17.35
N VAL A 273 -3.67 0.07 -16.15
CA VAL A 273 -3.67 -1.07 -15.23
C VAL A 273 -5.12 -1.48 -14.94
N ALA A 274 -5.95 -0.57 -14.44
CA ALA A 274 -7.33 -0.87 -14.10
C ALA A 274 -8.17 -1.38 -15.28
N ALA A 275 -7.92 -0.88 -16.49
CA ALA A 275 -8.56 -1.38 -17.70
C ALA A 275 -8.11 -2.81 -18.04
N ALA A 276 -6.82 -3.13 -17.86
CA ALA A 276 -6.29 -4.47 -18.09
C ALA A 276 -6.81 -5.50 -17.05
N LEU A 277 -7.04 -5.08 -15.80
CA LEU A 277 -7.61 -5.94 -14.75
C LEU A 277 -8.99 -6.50 -15.12
N LYS A 278 -9.81 -5.75 -15.86
CA LYS A 278 -11.15 -6.21 -16.31
C LYS A 278 -11.11 -7.46 -17.18
N GLY A 279 -9.97 -7.75 -17.82
CA GLY A 279 -9.76 -8.96 -18.60
C GLY A 279 -9.23 -10.16 -17.80
N HIS A 280 -8.87 -9.97 -16.53
CA HIS A 280 -8.27 -10.97 -15.65
C HIS A 280 -9.19 -11.16 -14.46
N ALA A 281 -10.32 -11.82 -14.68
CA ALA A 281 -11.23 -12.17 -13.59
C ALA A 281 -10.53 -13.14 -12.62
N ALA A 282 -10.86 -13.05 -11.33
CA ALA A 282 -10.40 -14.04 -10.37
C ALA A 282 -10.84 -15.45 -10.81
N PRO A 283 -10.06 -16.50 -10.52
CA PRO A 283 -10.52 -17.88 -10.74
C PRO A 283 -11.75 -18.12 -9.86
N GLY A 284 -12.94 -17.97 -10.42
CA GLY A 284 -14.21 -18.01 -9.67
C GLY A 284 -15.39 -17.33 -10.36
N ASP A 285 -15.15 -16.32 -11.21
CA ASP A 285 -16.21 -15.71 -12.04
C ASP A 285 -16.49 -16.55 -13.30
N VAL A 286 -16.87 -17.82 -13.09
CA VAL A 286 -17.72 -18.50 -14.06
C VAL A 286 -19.12 -17.98 -13.79
N HIS A 287 -19.59 -17.07 -14.63
CA HIS A 287 -20.99 -16.65 -14.69
C HIS A 287 -21.89 -17.90 -14.53
N PRO A 288 -22.85 -17.95 -13.59
CA PRO A 288 -23.86 -18.99 -13.64
C PRO A 288 -24.57 -18.82 -14.99
N GLY A 289 -24.36 -19.80 -15.87
CA GLY A 289 -24.94 -19.82 -17.19
C GLY A 289 -26.43 -19.52 -17.12
N ALA A 290 -26.89 -18.73 -18.07
CA ALA A 290 -28.31 -18.52 -18.33
C ALA A 290 -29.07 -19.84 -18.18
N ALA A 291 -30.10 -19.83 -17.34
CA ALA A 291 -31.03 -20.95 -17.23
C ALA A 291 -31.56 -21.26 -18.64
N PRO A 292 -31.64 -22.54 -19.03
CA PRO A 292 -32.22 -22.90 -20.32
C PRO A 292 -33.70 -22.48 -20.32
N GLU A 293 -34.11 -21.81 -21.39
CA GLU A 293 -35.52 -21.58 -21.71
C GLU A 293 -36.30 -22.89 -21.59
N ALA A 294 -37.32 -22.89 -20.73
CA ALA A 294 -38.28 -23.97 -20.67
C ALA A 294 -39.06 -24.00 -21.98
N ALA A 295 -38.76 -25.01 -22.81
CA ALA A 295 -39.61 -25.41 -23.91
C ALA A 295 -40.99 -25.80 -23.36
N GLY A 296 -42.03 -25.22 -23.95
CA GLY A 296 -43.40 -25.33 -23.50
C GLY A 296 -44.01 -26.73 -23.53
N THR A 297 -45.10 -26.84 -22.78
CA THR A 297 -46.30 -27.61 -23.14
C THR A 297 -47.52 -26.78 -22.76
#